data_AF-A0A0Q9M7R6-F1
#
_entry.id   AF-A0A0Q9M7R6-F1
#
_cell.length_a   1.000
_cell.length_b   1.000
_cell.length_c   1.000
_cell.angle_alpha   90.00
_cell.angle_beta   90.00
_cell.angle_gamma   90.00
#
_symmetry.space_group_name_H-M   'P 1'
#
loop_
_entity.id
_entity.type
_entity.pdbx_description
1 polymer ?
#
loop_
_entity_poly.entity_id
_entity_poly.type
_entity_poly.pdbx_seq_one_letter_code
_entity_poly.pdbx_strand_id
1 'polypeptide(L)'
;MPTLKPRNAGHHPSEPRVLIQDVIPYEVPEHLEDLRGPAEGVLTLPQHVYWGPKAECDLGEPEGVIKAYQAILRAKAHERIRKN
;
A
#
# COMPACT_ATOMS: atom_id res chain seq x y z
N MET A 1 30.38 -27.71 -19.17
CA MET A 1 29.45 -27.00 -18.25
C MET A 1 30.24 -25.86 -17.61
N PRO A 2 29.91 -24.57 -17.85
CA PRO A 2 30.64 -23.49 -17.19
C PRO A 2 30.13 -23.33 -15.75
N THR A 3 31.03 -23.58 -14.79
CA THR A 3 30.75 -23.42 -13.36
C THR A 3 30.68 -21.93 -13.01
N LEU A 4 29.51 -21.47 -12.56
CA LEU A 4 29.32 -20.12 -12.03
C LEU A 4 30.14 -19.97 -10.73
N LYS A 5 31.22 -19.20 -10.78
CA LYS A 5 31.91 -18.72 -9.56
C LYS A 5 30.93 -17.84 -8.77
N PRO A 6 30.86 -17.97 -7.43
CA PRO A 6 30.08 -17.04 -6.62
C PRO A 6 30.65 -15.63 -6.81
N ARG A 7 29.78 -14.71 -7.25
CA ARG A 7 30.09 -13.31 -7.48
C ARG A 7 30.29 -12.64 -6.12
N ASN A 8 31.55 -12.43 -5.75
CA ASN A 8 32.03 -11.56 -4.66
C ASN A 8 31.33 -11.72 -3.30
N ALA A 9 31.97 -12.46 -2.39
CA ALA A 9 31.73 -12.35 -0.95
C ALA A 9 32.38 -11.06 -0.41
N GLY A 10 31.80 -9.91 -0.77
CA GLY A 10 32.13 -8.65 -0.11
C GLY A 10 31.60 -8.69 1.32
N HIS A 11 32.49 -8.60 2.30
CA HIS A 11 32.15 -8.39 3.70
C HIS A 11 31.58 -6.98 3.87
N HIS A 12 30.30 -6.80 3.55
CA HIS A 12 29.53 -5.71 4.12
C HIS A 12 29.21 -6.12 5.55
N PRO A 13 29.53 -5.31 6.59
CA PRO A 13 28.96 -5.54 7.90
C PRO A 13 27.45 -5.66 7.71
N SER A 14 26.83 -6.63 8.40
CA SER A 14 25.40 -6.93 8.26
C SER A 14 24.58 -5.76 8.80
N GLU A 15 24.48 -4.68 8.03
CA GLU A 15 23.53 -3.62 8.28
C GLU A 15 22.12 -4.22 8.20
N PRO A 16 21.25 -3.94 9.18
CA PRO A 16 19.91 -4.48 9.19
C PRO A 16 19.17 -4.01 7.95
N ARG A 17 18.74 -4.95 7.10
CA ARG A 17 17.90 -4.65 5.95
C ARG A 17 16.54 -4.20 6.47
N VAL A 18 16.12 -3.02 6.06
CA VAL A 18 14.82 -2.44 6.39
C VAL A 18 13.96 -2.38 5.13
N LEU A 19 12.65 -2.56 5.28
CA LEU A 19 11.74 -2.30 4.16
C LEU A 19 11.65 -0.79 3.97
N ILE A 20 11.65 -0.32 2.72
CA ILE A 20 11.52 1.10 2.41
C ILE A 20 10.27 1.71 3.08
N GLN A 21 9.17 0.98 3.14
CA GLN A 21 7.95 1.41 3.85
C GLN A 21 8.14 1.60 5.37
N ASP A 22 9.07 0.87 5.99
CA ASP A 22 9.34 0.96 7.43
C ASP A 22 10.22 2.19 7.76
N VAL A 23 10.80 2.84 6.75
CA VAL A 23 11.65 4.04 6.90
C VAL A 23 11.09 5.28 6.21
N ILE A 24 10.05 5.14 5.39
CA ILE A 24 9.32 6.29 4.85
C ILE A 24 8.43 6.84 5.97
N PRO A 25 8.62 8.10 6.40
CA PRO A 25 7.70 8.75 7.31
C PRO A 25 6.33 8.86 6.63
N TYR A 26 5.28 8.37 7.31
CA TYR A 26 3.91 8.61 6.90
C TYR A 26 3.25 9.51 7.95
N GLU A 27 2.60 10.57 7.47
CA GLU A 27 1.87 11.49 8.31
C GLU A 27 0.50 10.86 8.66
N VAL A 28 0.26 10.69 9.95
CA VAL A 28 -1.04 10.24 10.47
C VAL A 28 -1.69 11.44 11.14
N PRO A 29 -2.93 11.79 10.79
CA PRO A 29 -3.62 12.88 11.47
C PRO A 29 -3.78 12.58 12.96
N GLU A 30 -3.64 13.60 13.80
CA GLU A 30 -3.78 13.48 15.26
C GLU A 30 -5.25 13.24 15.66
N HIS A 31 -6.19 13.82 14.91
CA HIS A 31 -7.61 13.68 15.14
C HIS A 31 -8.38 13.25 13.88
N LEU A 32 -9.60 12.74 14.07
CA LEU A 32 -10.42 12.24 12.96
C LEU A 32 -10.90 13.40 12.07
N GLU A 33 -11.21 14.53 12.68
CA GLU A 33 -11.57 15.79 12.02
C GLU A 33 -10.46 16.36 11.14
N ASP A 34 -9.21 15.95 11.34
CA ASP A 34 -8.07 16.34 10.51
C ASP A 34 -7.99 15.52 9.21
N LEU A 35 -8.78 14.44 9.08
CA LEU A 35 -8.86 13.69 7.84
C LEU A 35 -9.33 14.61 6.70
N ARG A 36 -8.47 14.73 5.69
CA ARG A 36 -8.78 15.44 4.46
C ARG A 36 -9.17 14.44 3.39
N GLY A 37 -10.23 14.78 2.66
CA GLY A 37 -10.74 13.96 1.58
C GLY A 37 -12.25 14.11 1.45
N PRO A 38 -12.82 13.55 0.37
CA PRO A 38 -14.26 13.56 0.17
C PRO A 38 -14.94 12.66 1.21
N ALA A 39 -15.83 13.21 2.02
CA ALA A 39 -16.81 12.42 2.78
C ALA A 39 -17.94 11.93 1.86
N GLU A 40 -18.17 12.61 0.74
CA GLU A 40 -19.22 12.37 -0.24
C GLU A 40 -18.69 12.63 -1.66
N GLY A 41 -19.38 12.13 -2.68
CA GLY A 41 -19.01 12.28 -4.09
C GLY A 41 -18.14 11.13 -4.62
N VAL A 42 -17.63 11.27 -5.85
CA VAL A 42 -16.98 10.15 -6.56
C VAL A 42 -15.48 10.09 -6.25
N LEU A 43 -15.06 9.02 -5.57
CA LEU A 43 -13.66 8.65 -5.37
C LEU A 43 -13.20 7.71 -6.50
N THR A 44 -12.14 8.09 -7.21
CA THR A 44 -11.48 7.20 -8.17
C THR A 44 -10.33 6.47 -7.49
N LEU A 45 -10.44 5.14 -7.36
CA LEU A 45 -9.41 4.34 -6.71
C LEU A 45 -8.15 4.24 -7.60
N PRO A 46 -6.95 4.47 -7.05
CA PRO A 46 -5.71 4.28 -7.79
C PRO A 46 -5.53 2.82 -8.22
N GLN A 47 -4.83 2.60 -9.34
CA GLN A 47 -4.57 1.26 -9.88
C GLN A 47 -3.93 0.31 -8.87
N HIS A 48 -3.04 0.79 -8.00
CA HIS A 48 -2.40 -0.06 -6.99
C HIS A 48 -3.35 -0.49 -5.86
N VAL A 49 -4.50 0.18 -5.71
CA VAL A 49 -5.55 -0.14 -4.73
C VAL A 49 -6.62 -1.04 -5.33
N TYR A 50 -7.02 -0.80 -6.58
CA TYR A 50 -8.10 -1.54 -7.23
C TYR A 50 -7.83 -1.74 -8.73
N TRP A 51 -7.95 -3.00 -9.18
CA TRP A 51 -7.57 -3.44 -10.54
C TRP A 51 -8.79 -3.90 -11.36
N GLY A 52 -10.00 -3.72 -10.83
CA GLY A 52 -11.24 -4.10 -11.50
C GLY A 52 -11.71 -3.07 -12.53
N PRO A 53 -12.73 -3.41 -13.34
CA PRO A 53 -13.12 -2.64 -14.52
C PRO A 53 -13.71 -1.25 -14.22
N LYS A 54 -14.26 -1.02 -13.03
CA LYS A 54 -14.79 0.28 -12.61
C LYS A 54 -14.09 0.72 -11.32
N ALA A 55 -13.15 1.66 -11.41
CA ALA A 55 -12.39 2.14 -10.25
C ALA A 55 -13.13 3.21 -9.43
N GLU A 56 -14.18 3.80 -10.00
CA GLU A 56 -15.02 4.83 -9.37
C GLU A 56 -15.88 4.23 -8.25
N CYS A 57 -15.95 4.94 -7.14
CA CYS A 57 -16.81 4.65 -6.00
C CYS A 57 -17.55 5.95 -5.64
N ASP A 58 -18.87 5.96 -5.76
CA ASP A 58 -19.67 7.08 -5.25
C ASP A 58 -19.85 6.94 -3.74
N LEU A 59 -19.29 7.87 -2.97
CA LEU A 59 -19.33 7.86 -1.51
C LEU A 59 -20.68 8.34 -0.97
N GLY A 60 -21.57 8.88 -1.81
CA GLY A 60 -22.97 9.12 -1.45
C GLY A 60 -23.81 7.84 -1.39
N GLU A 61 -23.32 6.75 -2.01
CA GLU A 61 -24.02 5.46 -2.09
C GLU A 61 -23.36 4.42 -1.16
N PRO A 62 -24.14 3.66 -0.36
CA PRO A 62 -23.59 2.66 0.55
C PRO A 62 -22.65 1.64 -0.11
N GLU A 63 -22.98 1.19 -1.32
CA GLU A 63 -22.17 0.25 -2.09
C GLU A 63 -20.81 0.83 -2.48
N GLY A 64 -20.76 2.12 -2.80
CA GLY A 64 -19.52 2.80 -3.14
C GLY A 64 -18.60 2.97 -1.92
N VAL A 65 -19.17 3.30 -0.76
CA VAL A 65 -18.42 3.35 0.52
C VAL A 65 -17.84 1.98 0.86
N ILE A 66 -18.66 0.93 0.80
CA ILE A 66 -18.23 -0.45 1.12
C ILE A 66 -17.10 -0.88 0.18
N LYS A 67 -17.25 -0.63 -1.13
CA LYS A 67 -16.24 -0.98 -2.13
C LYS A 67 -14.92 -0.25 -1.89
N ALA A 68 -14.97 1.07 -1.67
CA ALA A 68 -13.77 1.87 -1.40
C ALA A 68 -13.03 1.35 -0.17
N TYR A 69 -13.76 1.13 0.93
CA TYR A 69 -13.21 0.63 2.19
C TYR A 69 -12.56 -0.75 2.03
N GLN A 70 -13.27 -1.70 1.39
CA GLN A 70 -12.74 -3.04 1.16
C GLN A 70 -11.49 -3.04 0.27
N ALA A 71 -11.48 -2.22 -0.79
CA ALA A 71 -10.33 -2.13 -1.69
C ALA A 71 -9.08 -1.59 -0.96
N ILE A 72 -9.25 -0.52 -0.19
CA ILE A 72 -8.16 0.10 0.60
C ILE A 72 -7.61 -0.90 1.63
N LEU A 73 -8.48 -1.56 2.39
CA LEU A 73 -8.05 -2.55 3.38
C LEU A 73 -7.32 -3.73 2.74
N ARG A 74 -7.77 -4.22 1.57
CA ARG A 74 -7.09 -5.31 0.86
C ARG A 74 -5.73 -4.88 0.34
N ALA A 75 -5.61 -3.67 -0.20
CA ALA A 75 -4.33 -3.12 -0.65
C ALA A 75 -3.32 -3.03 0.51
N LYS A 76 -3.78 -2.53 1.67
CA LYS A 76 -2.98 -2.47 2.91
C LYS A 76 -2.68 -3.85 3.51
N ALA A 77 -3.57 -4.84 3.37
CA ALA A 77 -3.32 -6.20 3.82
C ALA A 77 -2.25 -6.91 2.98
N HIS A 78 -2.24 -6.70 1.66
CA HIS A 78 -1.19 -7.21 0.77
C HIS A 78 0.19 -6.61 1.07
N GLU A 79 0.23 -5.39 1.58
CA GLU A 79 1.45 -4.73 2.04
C GLU A 79 2.05 -5.42 3.28
N ARG A 80 1.21 -6.07 4.12
CA ARG A 80 1.62 -6.77 5.36
C ARG A 80 2.05 -8.24 5.18
N ILE A 81 1.70 -8.89 4.07
CA ILE A 81 1.99 -10.33 3.82
C ILE A 81 3.39 -10.55 3.18
N ARG A 82 4.14 -9.50 2.83
CA ARG A 82 5.54 -9.60 2.40
C ARG A 82 6.59 -9.55 3.53
N LYS A 83 6.20 -9.80 4.79
CA LYS A 83 7.13 -10.04 5.90
C LYS A 83 7.22 -11.54 6.22
N ASN A 84 8.28 -12.19 5.71
CA ASN A 84 8.86 -13.42 6.25
C ASN A 84 10.36 -13.21 6.45
#